data_AF-A0A2J7ZPB1-F1
#
_entry.id   AF-A0A2J7ZPB1-F1
#
_cell.length_a   1.000
_cell.length_b   1.000
_cell.length_c   1.000
_cell.angle_alpha   90.00
_cell.angle_beta   90.00
_cell.angle_gamma   90.00
#
_symmetry.space_group_name_H-M   'P 1'
#
loop_
_entity.id
_entity.type
_entity.pdbx_description
1 polymer ?
#
loop_
_entity_poly.entity_id
_entity_poly.type
_entity_poly.pdbx_seq_one_letter_code
_entity_poly.pdbx_strand_id
1 'polypeptide(L)'
;VVHFDVYGSRDSLESDSLYYNSFLPQDVRVLGLSYADEGFDSHFSSCGKTYIYKFAAGLPDPTQAKYRWWVYDRWCERSRGKPSRLSDVALDVGLMQEAAELLLGRHDFSAFMDSKRPP
;
A
#
# COMPACT_ATOMS: atom_id res chain seq x y z
N VAL A 1 3.18 -9.98 5.09
CA VAL A 1 3.50 -11.26 5.75
C VAL A 1 4.98 -11.50 5.56
N VAL A 2 5.66 -11.90 6.61
CA VAL A 2 7.08 -12.30 6.58
C VAL A 2 7.19 -13.63 7.32
N HIS A 3 8.19 -14.44 6.98
CA HIS A 3 8.51 -15.66 7.70
C HIS A 3 9.97 -15.60 8.15
N PHE A 4 10.27 -16.28 9.24
CA PHE A 4 11.63 -16.42 9.77
C PHE A 4 11.67 -17.63 10.69
N ASP A 5 12.85 -18.26 10.75
CA ASP A 5 13.09 -19.36 11.65
C ASP A 5 13.42 -18.87 13.05
N VAL A 6 12.96 -19.64 14.03
CA VAL A 6 13.17 -19.35 15.44
C VAL A 6 13.84 -20.54 16.10
N TYR A 7 14.90 -20.28 16.84
CA TYR A 7 15.61 -21.29 17.61
C TYR A 7 15.25 -21.19 19.10
N GLY A 8 15.14 -22.35 19.77
CA GLY A 8 14.82 -22.45 21.19
C GLY A 8 13.33 -22.67 21.48
N SER A 9 13.02 -22.95 22.75
CA SER A 9 11.64 -23.10 23.22
C SER A 9 10.95 -21.74 23.30
N ARG A 10 9.69 -21.68 22.86
CA ARG A 10 8.82 -20.51 22.98
C ARG A 10 7.63 -20.86 23.85
N ASP A 11 7.21 -19.91 24.69
CA ASP A 11 6.11 -20.10 25.62
C ASP A 11 4.75 -20.01 24.90
N SER A 12 4.51 -18.88 24.22
CA SER A 12 3.28 -18.66 23.45
C SER A 12 3.46 -17.58 22.38
N LEU A 13 2.65 -17.66 21.32
CA LEU A 13 2.62 -16.66 20.25
C LEU A 13 2.18 -15.28 20.76
N GLU A 14 1.36 -15.22 21.80
CA GLU A 14 0.93 -13.95 22.40
C GLU A 14 2.10 -13.23 23.10
N SER A 15 2.86 -13.97 23.92
CA SER A 15 4.06 -13.45 24.58
C SER A 15 5.10 -12.98 23.57
N ASP A 16 5.33 -13.79 22.52
CA ASP A 16 6.26 -13.46 21.44
C ASP A 16 5.84 -12.18 20.69
N SER A 17 4.54 -12.00 20.42
CA SER A 17 4.02 -10.80 19.77
C SER A 17 4.31 -9.53 20.58
N LEU A 18 4.11 -9.58 21.90
CA LEU A 18 4.43 -8.47 22.80
C LEU A 18 5.94 -8.21 22.84
N TYR A 19 6.75 -9.27 22.93
CA TYR A 19 8.20 -9.17 22.92
C TYR A 19 8.70 -8.48 21.65
N TYR A 20 8.30 -8.94 20.46
CA TYR A 20 8.73 -8.32 19.20
C TYR A 20 8.30 -6.86 19.09
N ASN A 21 7.04 -6.55 19.46
CA ASN A 21 6.55 -5.17 19.44
C ASN A 21 7.32 -4.22 20.38
N SER A 22 7.99 -4.73 21.42
CA SER A 22 8.82 -3.91 22.31
C SER A 22 10.14 -3.42 21.68
N PHE A 23 10.62 -4.10 20.63
CA PHE A 23 11.85 -3.73 19.91
C PHE A 23 11.59 -3.01 18.58
N LEU A 24 10.36 -3.02 18.08
CA LEU A 24 10.02 -2.39 16.81
C LEU A 24 9.94 -0.85 16.94
N PRO A 25 10.27 -0.11 15.87
CA PRO A 25 10.00 1.31 15.79
C PRO A 25 8.52 1.65 16.00
N GLN A 26 8.22 2.89 16.37
CA GLN A 26 6.86 3.34 16.70
C GLN A 26 5.86 3.24 15.54
N ASP A 27 6.32 3.17 14.30
CA ASP A 27 5.52 3.10 13.08
C ASP A 27 5.38 1.69 12.51
N VAL A 28 5.92 0.67 13.19
CA VAL A 28 5.83 -0.74 12.78
C VAL A 28 5.33 -1.59 13.94
N ARG A 29 4.38 -2.49 13.68
CA ARG A 29 3.89 -3.44 14.69
C ARG A 29 3.53 -4.77 14.07
N VAL A 30 3.65 -5.84 14.86
CA VAL A 30 3.13 -7.17 14.58
C VAL A 30 1.61 -7.14 14.72
N LEU A 31 0.90 -7.56 13.66
CA LEU A 31 -0.57 -7.68 13.67
C LEU A 31 -1.06 -9.07 14.07
N GLY A 32 -0.23 -10.09 13.87
CA GLY A 32 -0.52 -11.47 14.22
C GLY A 32 0.70 -12.35 13.98
N LEU A 33 0.73 -13.49 14.67
CA LEU A 33 1.74 -14.53 14.54
C LEU A 33 1.05 -15.88 14.42
N SER A 34 1.65 -16.77 13.63
CA SER A 34 1.23 -18.15 13.47
C SER A 34 2.44 -19.00 13.16
N TYR A 35 2.44 -20.26 13.58
CA TYR A 35 3.39 -21.23 13.06
C TYR A 35 3.11 -21.45 11.58
N ALA A 36 4.18 -21.46 10.79
CA ALA A 36 4.10 -21.78 9.38
C ALA A 36 4.28 -23.29 9.19
N ASP A 37 3.64 -23.84 8.15
CA ASP A 37 3.86 -25.21 7.74
C ASP A 37 5.31 -25.39 7.26
N GLU A 38 5.80 -26.64 7.32
CA GLU A 38 7.14 -26.97 6.84
C GLU A 38 7.29 -26.61 5.35
N GLY A 39 8.36 -25.87 5.02
CA GLY A 39 8.63 -25.42 3.66
C GLY A 39 7.87 -24.17 3.20
N PHE A 40 7.12 -23.50 4.08
CA PHE A 40 6.47 -22.23 3.76
C PHE A 40 7.48 -21.12 3.47
N ASP A 41 7.27 -20.38 2.38
CA ASP A 41 8.01 -19.16 2.06
C ASP A 41 7.04 -18.02 1.72
N SER A 42 7.14 -16.89 2.43
CA SER A 42 6.21 -15.77 2.27
C SER A 42 6.19 -15.11 0.88
N HIS A 43 7.26 -15.26 0.09
CA HIS A 43 7.33 -14.78 -1.29
C HIS A 43 6.78 -15.82 -2.27
N PHE A 44 7.24 -17.07 -2.18
CA PHE A 44 6.91 -18.12 -3.17
C PHE A 44 5.55 -18.78 -2.91
N SER A 45 5.11 -18.87 -1.66
CA SER A 45 3.79 -19.43 -1.29
C SER A 45 2.65 -18.42 -1.47
N SER A 46 2.93 -17.17 -1.87
CA SER A 46 1.91 -16.15 -2.08
C SER A 46 1.17 -16.36 -3.41
N CYS A 47 -0.15 -16.55 -3.37
CA CYS A 47 -0.99 -16.68 -4.58
C CYS A 47 -1.36 -15.34 -5.24
N GLY A 48 -1.10 -14.22 -4.56
CA GLY A 48 -1.50 -12.90 -5.02
C GLY A 48 -1.31 -11.84 -3.95
N LYS A 49 -1.31 -10.58 -4.38
CA LYS A 49 -1.20 -9.41 -3.51
C LYS A 49 -2.30 -8.43 -3.84
N THR A 50 -2.95 -7.90 -2.81
CA THR A 50 -3.98 -6.87 -2.95
C THR A 50 -3.41 -5.52 -2.55
N TYR A 51 -3.60 -4.53 -3.41
CA TYR A 51 -3.14 -3.16 -3.19
C TYR A 51 -4.33 -2.21 -3.12
N ILE A 52 -4.23 -1.19 -2.27
CA ILE A 52 -5.21 -0.11 -2.18
C ILE A 52 -4.48 1.20 -2.44
N TYR A 53 -4.86 1.89 -3.51
CA TYR A 53 -4.39 3.23 -3.79
C TYR A 53 -5.47 4.24 -3.38
N LYS A 54 -5.14 5.16 -2.48
CA LYS A 54 -6.07 6.19 -1.99
C LYS A 54 -5.73 7.52 -2.64
N PHE A 55 -6.72 8.12 -3.30
CA PHE A 55 -6.60 9.47 -3.86
C PHE A 55 -7.91 10.25 -3.71
N ALA A 56 -7.84 11.58 -3.81
CA ALA A 56 -9.02 12.45 -3.81
C ALA A 56 -8.72 13.74 -4.57
N ALA A 57 -9.77 14.38 -5.09
CA ALA A 57 -9.71 15.73 -5.63
C ALA A 57 -10.32 16.73 -4.63
N GLY A 58 -10.06 18.01 -4.84
CA GLY A 58 -10.59 19.09 -4.01
C GLY A 58 -9.58 19.62 -2.98
N LEU A 59 -10.09 20.06 -1.82
CA LEU A 59 -9.27 20.65 -0.77
C LEU A 59 -8.53 19.56 0.03
N PRO A 60 -7.18 19.61 0.10
CA PRO A 60 -6.41 18.62 0.84
C PRO A 60 -6.64 18.67 2.34
N ASP A 61 -6.88 17.50 2.92
CA ASP A 61 -6.84 17.28 4.37
C ASP A 61 -5.40 17.07 4.84
N PRO A 62 -4.85 17.97 5.69
CA PRO A 62 -3.50 17.84 6.22
C PRO A 62 -3.25 16.53 6.98
N THR A 63 -4.27 15.94 7.59
CA THR A 63 -4.15 14.68 8.34
C THR A 63 -3.96 13.47 7.41
N GLN A 64 -4.36 13.59 6.15
CA GLN A 64 -4.25 12.52 5.14
C GLN A 64 -3.06 12.71 4.20
N ALA A 65 -2.24 13.75 4.39
CA ALA A 65 -1.16 14.13 3.48
C ALA A 65 -0.14 13.01 3.22
N LYS A 66 0.05 12.07 4.16
CA LYS A 66 0.95 10.90 4.01
C LYS A 66 0.26 9.66 3.44
N TYR A 67 -1.07 9.61 3.44
CA TYR A 67 -1.85 8.39 3.19
C TYR A 67 -2.70 8.45 1.93
N ARG A 68 -2.84 9.64 1.34
CA ARG A 68 -3.67 9.89 0.17
C ARG A 68 -2.95 10.80 -0.80
N TRP A 69 -3.02 10.46 -2.08
CA TRP A 69 -2.59 11.34 -3.13
C TRP A 69 -3.70 12.34 -3.49
N TRP A 70 -3.36 13.63 -3.56
CA TRP A 70 -4.30 14.67 -3.90
C TRP A 70 -4.16 15.02 -5.38
N VAL A 71 -5.26 14.89 -6.11
CA VAL A 71 -5.35 15.19 -7.54
C VAL A 71 -5.76 16.65 -7.68
N TYR A 72 -4.91 17.42 -8.36
CA TYR A 72 -5.05 18.85 -8.55
C TYR A 72 -5.21 19.20 -10.01
N ASP A 73 -5.89 20.31 -10.31
CA ASP A 73 -5.68 20.95 -11.60
C ASP A 73 -4.26 21.54 -11.66
N ARG A 74 -3.85 21.92 -12.87
CA ARG A 74 -2.53 22.51 -13.16
C ARG A 74 -2.24 23.76 -12.30
N TRP A 75 -3.26 24.48 -11.85
CA TRP A 75 -3.11 25.70 -11.04
C TRP A 75 -2.84 25.37 -9.58
N CYS A 76 -3.54 24.39 -9.03
CA CYS A 76 -3.38 23.93 -7.65
C CYS A 76 -2.07 23.16 -7.44
N GLU A 77 -1.57 22.45 -8.46
CA GLU A 77 -0.28 21.73 -8.43
C GLU A 77 0.91 22.68 -8.20
N ARG A 78 0.91 23.85 -8.84
CA ARG A 78 1.96 24.87 -8.72
C ARG A 78 2.04 25.49 -7.33
N SER A 79 0.93 25.49 -6.59
CA SER A 79 0.82 26.12 -5.27
C SER A 79 1.24 25.18 -4.13
N ARG A 80 1.80 24.00 -4.41
CA ARG A 80 2.26 23.00 -3.42
C ARG A 80 1.21 22.70 -2.34
N GLY A 81 -0.06 22.58 -2.73
CA GLY A 81 -1.16 22.30 -1.80
C GLY A 81 -1.66 23.51 -0.99
N LYS A 82 -1.30 24.75 -1.37
CA LYS A 82 -1.92 26.00 -0.87
C LYS A 82 -2.70 26.70 -1.98
N PRO A 83 -3.76 26.09 -2.52
CA PRO A 83 -4.46 26.67 -3.64
C PRO A 83 -5.20 27.94 -3.19
N SER A 84 -5.08 29.02 -3.96
CA SER A 84 -5.81 30.28 -3.73
C SER A 84 -7.26 30.24 -4.22
N ARG A 85 -7.64 29.14 -4.88
CA ARG A 85 -8.97 28.83 -5.40
C ARG A 85 -9.24 27.33 -5.21
N LEU A 86 -10.48 26.93 -5.05
CA LEU A 86 -10.84 25.50 -5.02
C LEU A 86 -10.51 24.84 -6.39
N SER A 87 -9.94 23.64 -6.35
CA SER A 87 -9.72 22.82 -7.55
C SER A 87 -11.06 22.46 -8.17
N ASP A 88 -11.21 22.70 -9.47
CA ASP A 88 -12.41 22.30 -10.22
C ASP A 88 -12.29 20.88 -10.79
N VAL A 89 -11.26 20.12 -10.42
CA VAL A 89 -11.09 18.73 -10.86
C VAL A 89 -12.21 17.87 -10.29
N ALA A 90 -13.05 17.37 -11.18
CA ALA A 90 -14.01 16.33 -10.91
C ALA A 90 -13.48 15.00 -11.45
N LEU A 91 -13.46 13.97 -10.60
CA LEU A 91 -13.14 12.61 -11.00
C LEU A 91 -14.44 11.92 -11.41
N ASP A 92 -14.53 11.48 -12.66
CA ASP A 92 -15.62 10.65 -13.12
C ASP A 92 -15.37 9.19 -12.72
N VAL A 93 -15.95 8.79 -11.59
CA VAL A 93 -15.78 7.44 -11.05
C VAL A 93 -16.36 6.38 -11.99
N GLY A 94 -17.40 6.71 -12.77
CA GLY A 94 -18.00 5.79 -13.73
C GLY A 94 -17.01 5.44 -14.84
N LEU A 95 -16.45 6.46 -15.49
CA LEU A 95 -15.43 6.26 -16.53
C LEU A 95 -14.17 5.56 -16.00
N MET A 96 -13.79 5.84 -14.75
CA MET A 96 -12.66 5.17 -14.12
C MET A 96 -12.93 3.68 -13.86
N GLN A 97 -14.15 3.32 -13.48
CA GLN A 97 -14.56 1.93 -13.30
C GLN A 97 -14.59 1.20 -14.65
N GLU A 98 -15.19 1.79 -15.67
CA GLU A 98 -15.20 1.24 -17.04
C GLU A 98 -13.77 0.99 -17.56
N ALA A 99 -12.86 1.95 -17.37
CA ALA A 99 -11.47 1.78 -17.76
C ALA A 99 -10.74 0.69 -16.93
N ALA A 100 -11.07 0.56 -15.63
CA ALA A 100 -10.47 -0.44 -14.76
C ALA A 100 -10.91 -1.87 -15.11
N GLU A 101 -12.12 -2.06 -15.63
CA GLU A 101 -12.59 -3.37 -16.10
C GLU A 101 -11.70 -3.94 -17.21
N LEU A 102 -11.15 -3.07 -18.08
CA LEU A 102 -10.23 -3.47 -19.14
C LEU A 102 -8.91 -4.06 -18.61
N LEU A 103 -8.56 -3.79 -17.35
CA LEU A 103 -7.34 -4.30 -16.71
C LEU A 103 -7.52 -5.70 -16.11
N LEU A 104 -8.76 -6.20 -16.02
CA LEU A 104 -9.04 -7.51 -15.42
C LEU A 104 -8.61 -8.65 -16.35
N GLY A 105 -8.05 -9.71 -15.76
CA GLY A 105 -7.60 -10.90 -16.48
C GLY A 105 -6.11 -10.90 -16.77
N ARG A 106 -5.70 -11.67 -17.78
CA ARG A 106 -4.29 -11.86 -18.15
C ARG A 106 -3.94 -10.94 -19.31
N HIS A 107 -3.07 -9.97 -19.05
CA HIS A 107 -2.60 -8.99 -20.04
C HIS A 107 -1.08 -8.87 -20.03
N ASP A 108 -0.51 -8.32 -21.10
CA ASP A 108 0.85 -7.78 -21.07
C ASP A 108 0.82 -6.37 -20.46
N PHE A 109 1.37 -6.24 -19.26
CA PHE A 109 1.46 -4.96 -18.55
C PHE A 109 2.76 -4.20 -18.82
N SER A 110 3.48 -4.53 -19.90
CA SER A 110 4.76 -3.89 -20.24
C SER A 110 4.68 -2.36 -20.37
N ALA A 111 3.57 -1.81 -20.84
CA ALA A 111 3.33 -0.38 -20.92
C ALA A 111 3.23 0.33 -19.55
N PHE A 112 3.02 -0.42 -18.46
CA PHE A 112 2.92 0.09 -17.09
C PHE A 112 4.20 -0.16 -16.26
N MET A 113 5.25 -0.71 -16.87
CA MET A 113 6.53 -0.92 -16.21
C MET A 113 7.40 0.35 -16.29
N ASP A 114 8.24 0.55 -15.27
CA ASP A 114 9.29 1.57 -15.36
C ASP A 114 10.31 1.17 -16.44
N SER A 115 10.77 2.16 -17.20
CA SER A 115 11.86 2.05 -18.18
C SER A 115 13.20 1.64 -17.55
N LYS A 116 13.38 1.92 -16.25
CA LYS A 116 14.57 1.53 -15.51
C LYS A 116 14.46 0.05 -15.13
N ARG A 117 15.33 -0.78 -15.71
CA ARG A 117 15.58 -2.10 -15.13
C ARG A 117 16.16 -1.92 -13.73
N PRO A 118 15.62 -2.60 -12.71
CA PRO A 118 16.34 -2.71 -11.44
C PRO A 118 17.71 -3.37 -11.70
N PRO A 119 18.76 -2.97 -10.97
CA PRO A 119 20.10 -3.52 -11.12
C PRO A 119 20.15 -5.02 -10.88
#